data_AF-A0A1M5S1S5-F1
#
_entry.id   AF-A0A1M5S1S5-F1
#
_cell.length_a   1.000
_cell.length_b   1.000
_cell.length_c   1.000
_cell.angle_alpha   90.00
_cell.angle_beta   90.00
_cell.angle_gamma   90.00
#
_symmetry.space_group_name_H-M   'P 1'
#
loop_
_entity.id
_entity.type
_entity.pdbx_description
1 polymer ?
#
loop_
_entity_poly.entity_id
_entity_poly.type
_entity_poly.pdbx_seq_one_letter_code
_entity_poly.pdbx_strand_id
1 'polypeptide(L)'
;MKRKKRILLVCHCLLNSNAKIYPLADVAGAYIDAVSPSLAEGVGIIQLPCPETCYLGVNRWGMSKEQYDHPAFHSFCRNLLEPTMLQIQAFHRAGYSFVGVAGMDGSPNCGIEKTCVGLAGGDVCSHLFRHDPCRNLATIDGRGVFMDLLAELLQSVRIDIPFLALHTETTFETNENMRNTLP
;
A
#
# COMPACT_ATOMS: atom_id res chain seq x y z
N MET A 1 14.52 10.59 -30.48
CA MET A 1 13.49 9.75 -29.81
C MET A 1 12.85 10.54 -28.67
N LYS A 2 11.51 10.52 -28.50
CA LYS A 2 10.78 11.34 -27.50
C LYS A 2 10.72 10.77 -26.07
N ARG A 3 11.23 9.55 -25.83
CA ARG A 3 11.12 8.85 -24.53
C ARG A 3 12.17 9.36 -23.53
N LYS A 4 11.73 9.77 -22.33
CA LYS A 4 12.62 10.16 -21.22
C LYS A 4 13.27 8.99 -20.48
N LYS A 5 12.75 7.76 -20.64
CA LYS A 5 13.25 6.52 -20.02
C LYS A 5 13.31 6.55 -18.47
N ARG A 6 12.47 7.35 -17.82
CA ARG A 6 12.31 7.41 -16.36
C ARG A 6 10.97 6.80 -15.97
N ILE A 7 10.94 5.98 -14.93
CA ILE A 7 9.73 5.29 -14.45
C ILE A 7 9.58 5.44 -12.94
N LEU A 8 8.38 5.74 -12.47
CA LEU A 8 7.99 5.66 -11.06
C LEU A 8 7.07 4.45 -10.87
N LEU A 9 7.34 3.63 -9.86
CA LEU A 9 6.39 2.63 -9.39
C LEU A 9 5.51 3.25 -8.32
N VAL A 10 4.21 2.96 -8.32
CA VAL A 10 3.27 3.50 -7.32
C VAL A 10 2.38 2.39 -6.77
N CYS A 11 2.15 2.38 -5.45
CA CYS A 11 1.15 1.48 -4.88
C CYS A 11 -0.25 1.82 -5.40
N HIS A 12 -1.10 0.81 -5.53
CA HIS A 12 -2.37 0.93 -6.25
C HIS A 12 -3.25 2.09 -5.79
N CYS A 13 -3.34 2.32 -4.47
CA CYS A 13 -4.18 3.36 -3.88
C CYS A 13 -3.78 4.79 -4.26
N LEU A 14 -2.52 5.04 -4.70
CA LEU A 14 -2.10 6.35 -5.19
C LEU A 14 -2.85 6.75 -6.47
N LEU A 15 -3.21 5.77 -7.31
CA LEU A 15 -3.97 6.01 -8.53
C LEU A 15 -5.45 5.59 -8.42
N ASN A 16 -5.81 4.86 -7.37
CA ASN A 16 -7.17 4.39 -7.13
C ASN A 16 -7.47 4.20 -5.64
N SER A 17 -7.79 5.30 -4.96
CA SER A 17 -8.21 5.39 -3.55
C SER A 17 -9.42 4.51 -3.23
N ASN A 18 -10.25 4.14 -4.21
CA ASN A 18 -11.35 3.19 -4.03
C ASN A 18 -10.89 1.78 -3.62
N ALA A 19 -9.60 1.46 -3.71
CA ALA A 19 -9.03 0.23 -3.18
C ALA A 19 -8.72 0.30 -1.67
N LYS A 20 -8.71 1.50 -1.08
CA LYS A 20 -8.58 1.65 0.37
C LYS A 20 -9.83 1.10 1.03
N ILE A 21 -9.61 0.52 2.19
CA ILE A 21 -10.70 0.09 3.06
C ILE A 21 -11.60 1.27 3.43
N TYR A 22 -12.91 1.03 3.51
CA TYR A 22 -13.87 1.98 4.08
C TYR A 22 -13.67 2.14 5.61
N PRO A 23 -13.61 3.36 6.16
CA PRO A 23 -13.83 4.66 5.52
C PRO A 23 -12.52 5.43 5.20
N LEU A 24 -11.37 4.76 5.11
CA LEU A 24 -10.04 5.40 5.10
C LEU A 24 -9.63 6.05 3.76
N ALA A 25 -10.55 6.12 2.78
CA ALA A 25 -10.34 6.88 1.56
C ALA A 25 -10.58 8.38 1.84
N ASP A 26 -9.52 9.18 1.73
CA ASP A 26 -9.52 10.64 1.95
C ASP A 26 -9.54 11.44 0.64
N VAL A 27 -9.42 10.77 -0.51
CA VAL A 27 -9.59 11.33 -1.85
C VAL A 27 -10.52 10.45 -2.69
N ALA A 28 -11.25 11.06 -3.63
CA ALA A 28 -12.28 10.39 -4.43
C ALA A 28 -11.73 9.36 -5.46
N GLY A 29 -10.50 9.54 -5.93
CA GLY A 29 -9.98 8.78 -7.07
C GLY A 29 -8.48 8.52 -6.96
N ALA A 30 -7.67 9.53 -7.23
CA ALA A 30 -6.20 9.41 -7.19
C ALA A 30 -5.62 10.55 -6.36
N TYR A 31 -4.44 10.32 -5.78
CA TYR A 31 -3.65 11.34 -5.11
C TYR A 31 -2.92 12.18 -6.17
N ILE A 32 -3.67 13.07 -6.84
CA ILE A 32 -3.18 13.86 -7.97
C ILE A 32 -1.95 14.68 -7.59
N ASP A 33 -1.93 15.28 -6.41
CA ASP A 33 -0.82 16.11 -5.95
C ASP A 33 0.47 15.30 -5.76
N ALA A 34 0.35 14.02 -5.39
CA ALA A 34 1.50 13.14 -5.23
C ALA A 34 2.07 12.66 -6.59
N VAL A 35 1.21 12.45 -7.59
CA VAL A 35 1.61 11.80 -8.85
C VAL A 35 1.86 12.80 -9.99
N SER A 36 1.10 13.90 -10.05
CA SER A 36 1.15 14.86 -11.15
C SER A 36 2.52 15.53 -11.37
N PRO A 37 3.36 15.80 -10.35
CA PRO A 37 4.70 16.36 -10.60
C PRO A 37 5.57 15.42 -11.45
N SER A 38 5.53 14.12 -11.16
CA SER A 38 6.26 13.11 -11.94
C SER A 38 5.77 13.04 -13.39
N LEU A 39 4.45 13.09 -13.59
CA LEU A 39 3.85 13.10 -14.93
C LEU A 39 4.26 14.33 -15.74
N ALA A 40 4.28 15.51 -15.11
CA ALA A 40 4.70 16.76 -15.74
C ALA A 40 6.17 16.73 -16.20
N GLU A 41 7.04 16.00 -15.49
CA GLU A 41 8.43 15.77 -15.89
C GLU A 41 8.60 14.72 -17.01
N GLY A 42 7.51 14.07 -17.44
CA GLY A 42 7.53 13.00 -18.43
C GLY A 42 8.01 11.66 -17.87
N VAL A 43 7.86 11.43 -16.56
CA VAL A 43 8.10 10.13 -15.91
C VAL A 43 6.92 9.21 -16.21
N GLY A 44 7.21 8.00 -16.69
CA GLY A 44 6.20 6.96 -16.88
C GLY A 44 5.81 6.30 -15.55
N ILE A 45 4.62 5.69 -15.47
CA ILE A 45 4.13 5.04 -14.26
C ILE A 45 4.00 3.53 -14.47
N ILE A 46 4.49 2.75 -13.51
CA ILE A 46 4.09 1.35 -13.33
C ILE A 46 3.23 1.29 -12.06
N GLN A 47 1.96 0.93 -12.20
CA GLN A 47 1.09 0.71 -11.06
C GLN A 47 1.34 -0.68 -10.47
N LEU A 48 1.68 -0.74 -9.19
CA LEU A 48 1.74 -2.00 -8.44
C LEU A 48 0.32 -2.49 -8.15
N PRO A 49 0.06 -3.81 -8.17
CA PRO A 49 -1.24 -4.36 -7.79
C PRO A 49 -1.53 -4.08 -6.30
N CYS A 50 -2.80 -4.00 -5.93
CA CYS A 50 -3.20 -3.90 -4.52
C CYS A 50 -3.23 -5.31 -3.90
N PRO A 51 -2.29 -5.66 -3.01
CA PRO A 51 -2.28 -7.00 -2.42
C PRO A 51 -3.55 -7.28 -1.61
N GLU A 52 -4.10 -6.26 -0.95
CA GLU A 52 -5.27 -6.38 -0.09
C GLU A 52 -6.54 -6.63 -0.90
N THR A 53 -6.76 -5.88 -1.99
CA THR A 53 -7.92 -6.10 -2.88
C THR A 53 -7.79 -7.42 -3.64
N CYS A 54 -6.59 -7.80 -4.08
CA CYS A 54 -6.40 -9.06 -4.79
C CYS A 54 -6.54 -10.29 -3.87
N TYR A 55 -6.25 -10.14 -2.57
CA TYR A 55 -6.35 -11.24 -1.60
C TYR A 55 -7.73 -11.36 -0.97
N LEU A 56 -8.36 -10.24 -0.58
CA LEU A 56 -9.62 -10.22 0.20
C LEU A 56 -10.79 -9.56 -0.52
N GLY A 57 -10.56 -8.91 -1.66
CA GLY A 57 -11.56 -8.05 -2.31
C GLY A 57 -11.69 -6.68 -1.65
N VAL A 58 -12.66 -5.88 -2.13
CA VAL A 58 -12.93 -4.53 -1.61
C VAL A 58 -13.80 -4.54 -0.35
N ASN A 59 -14.66 -5.55 -0.21
CA ASN A 59 -15.56 -5.73 0.94
C ASN A 59 -14.83 -6.41 2.10
N ARG A 60 -13.74 -5.79 2.55
CA ARG A 60 -12.88 -6.27 3.63
C ARG A 60 -12.84 -5.27 4.78
N TRP A 61 -12.58 -5.80 5.96
CA TRP A 61 -12.22 -5.04 7.16
C TRP A 61 -10.73 -4.70 7.23
N GLY A 62 -10.39 -3.89 8.24
CA GLY A 62 -9.04 -3.39 8.47
C GLY A 62 -8.20 -4.51 9.02
N MET A 63 -6.93 -4.56 8.59
CA MET A 63 -5.98 -5.54 9.10
C MET A 63 -4.64 -4.87 9.32
N SER A 64 -3.91 -5.30 10.34
CA SER A 64 -2.55 -4.87 10.66
C SER A 64 -1.49 -5.75 9.99
N LYS A 65 -0.22 -5.32 10.04
CA LYS A 65 0.90 -5.99 9.38
C LYS A 65 0.98 -7.47 9.76
N GLU A 66 0.92 -7.80 11.05
CA GLU A 66 1.04 -9.17 11.56
C GLU A 66 -0.08 -10.11 11.10
N GLN A 67 -1.22 -9.56 10.69
CA GLN A 67 -2.32 -10.37 10.15
C GLN A 67 -2.09 -10.72 8.67
N TYR A 68 -1.22 -9.98 7.97
CA TYR A 68 -0.76 -10.30 6.61
C TYR A 68 0.61 -11.00 6.60
N ASP A 69 1.41 -10.85 7.65
CA ASP A 69 2.76 -11.41 7.77
C ASP A 69 2.71 -12.92 8.07
N HIS A 70 2.30 -13.70 7.07
CA HIS A 70 2.22 -15.16 7.15
C HIS A 70 2.58 -15.83 5.81
N PRO A 71 3.07 -17.09 5.82
CA PRO A 71 3.66 -17.73 4.63
C PRO A 71 2.76 -17.82 3.40
N ALA A 72 1.46 -18.04 3.60
CA ALA A 72 0.50 -18.12 2.49
C ALA A 72 0.32 -16.76 1.79
N PHE A 73 0.25 -15.66 2.55
CA PHE A 73 0.17 -14.33 1.97
C PHE A 73 1.49 -13.90 1.33
N HIS A 74 2.64 -14.30 1.89
CA HIS A 74 3.94 -14.05 1.24
C HIS A 74 4.03 -14.73 -0.13
N SER A 75 3.64 -16.00 -0.20
CA SER A 75 3.60 -16.75 -1.47
C SER A 75 2.64 -16.09 -2.47
N PHE A 76 1.47 -15.67 -2.01
CA PHE A 76 0.51 -14.92 -2.81
C PHE A 76 1.10 -13.62 -3.37
N CYS A 77 1.73 -12.81 -2.53
CA CYS A 77 2.35 -11.54 -2.93
C CYS A 77 3.49 -11.72 -3.93
N ARG A 78 4.34 -12.75 -3.77
CA ARG A 78 5.41 -13.05 -4.73
C ARG A 78 4.84 -13.40 -6.11
N ASN A 79 3.79 -14.22 -6.16
CA ASN A 79 3.10 -14.54 -7.42
C ASN A 79 2.42 -13.29 -8.01
N LEU A 80 1.79 -12.47 -7.17
CA LEU A 80 1.14 -11.23 -7.60
C LEU A 80 2.14 -10.22 -8.19
N LEU A 81 3.37 -10.18 -7.70
CA LEU A 81 4.45 -9.30 -8.16
C LEU A 81 5.15 -9.80 -9.43
N GLU A 82 5.02 -11.07 -9.80
CA GLU A 82 5.76 -11.67 -10.91
C GLU A 82 5.60 -10.87 -12.24
N PRO A 83 4.38 -10.51 -12.69
CA PRO A 83 4.22 -9.76 -13.94
C PRO A 83 4.86 -8.37 -13.89
N THR A 84 4.83 -7.71 -12.73
CA THR A 84 5.47 -6.41 -12.52
C THR A 84 6.99 -6.56 -12.54
N MET A 85 7.55 -7.59 -11.89
CA MET A 85 8.99 -7.86 -11.89
C MET A 85 9.53 -8.18 -13.28
N LEU A 86 8.77 -8.86 -14.13
CA LEU A 86 9.12 -9.08 -15.53
C LEU A 86 9.21 -7.75 -16.31
N GLN A 87 8.26 -6.84 -16.08
CA GLN A 87 8.29 -5.50 -16.70
C GLN A 87 9.48 -4.67 -16.20
N ILE A 88 9.73 -4.65 -14.88
CA ILE A 88 10.86 -3.92 -14.27
C ILE A 88 12.19 -4.39 -14.88
N GLN A 89 12.41 -5.70 -14.96
CA GLN A 89 13.62 -6.26 -15.55
C GLN A 89 13.75 -5.92 -17.04
N ALA A 90 12.66 -5.94 -17.80
CA ALA A 90 12.68 -5.57 -19.22
C ALA A 90 13.07 -4.10 -19.42
N PHE A 91 12.48 -3.18 -18.65
CA PHE A 91 12.85 -1.76 -18.67
C PHE A 91 14.29 -1.53 -18.22
N HIS A 92 14.72 -2.19 -17.14
CA HIS A 92 16.08 -2.09 -16.64
C HIS A 92 17.12 -2.50 -17.71
N ARG A 93 16.92 -3.67 -18.34
CA ARG A 93 17.78 -4.17 -19.43
C ARG A 93 17.80 -3.23 -20.65
N ALA A 94 16.72 -2.50 -20.89
CA ALA A 94 16.62 -1.49 -21.96
C ALA A 94 17.23 -0.12 -21.58
N GLY A 95 17.87 -0.01 -20.42
CA GLY A 95 18.54 1.19 -19.92
C GLY A 95 17.57 2.29 -19.46
N TYR A 96 16.42 1.89 -18.90
CA TYR A 96 15.52 2.82 -18.20
C TYR A 96 15.97 2.98 -16.75
N SER A 97 15.75 4.17 -16.19
CA SER A 97 15.96 4.45 -14.77
C SER A 97 14.63 4.46 -14.03
N PHE A 98 14.67 3.98 -12.79
CA PHE A 98 13.54 4.06 -11.87
C PHE A 98 13.77 5.20 -10.89
N VAL A 99 12.83 6.13 -10.81
CA VAL A 99 12.93 7.29 -9.92
C VAL A 99 12.45 6.99 -8.51
N GLY A 100 11.69 5.91 -8.33
CA GLY A 100 11.33 5.39 -7.02
C GLY A 100 10.21 4.36 -7.04
N VAL A 101 9.92 3.84 -5.85
CA VAL A 101 8.71 3.09 -5.50
C VAL A 101 7.94 3.90 -4.46
N ALA A 102 6.83 4.51 -4.86
CA ALA A 102 5.98 5.28 -3.97
C ALA A 102 4.98 4.37 -3.24
N GLY A 103 4.99 4.43 -1.91
CA GLY A 103 4.07 3.72 -1.03
C GLY A 103 3.27 4.67 -0.13
N MET A 104 2.37 4.10 0.66
CA MET A 104 1.46 4.83 1.54
C MET A 104 1.72 4.44 2.99
N ASP A 105 2.32 5.33 3.77
CA ASP A 105 2.62 5.08 5.17
C ASP A 105 1.38 4.82 6.01
N GLY A 106 1.55 3.99 7.04
CA GLY A 106 0.46 3.47 7.87
C GLY A 106 -0.26 2.28 7.25
N SER A 107 -0.01 1.94 5.98
CA SER A 107 -0.52 0.71 5.38
C SER A 107 0.23 -0.53 5.92
N PRO A 108 -0.47 -1.64 6.22
CA PRO A 108 0.15 -2.90 6.62
C PRO A 108 0.97 -3.54 5.49
N ASN A 109 0.68 -3.18 4.23
CA ASN A 109 1.29 -3.76 3.04
C ASN A 109 2.15 -2.76 2.25
N CYS A 110 1.63 -1.56 2.05
CA CYS A 110 2.21 -0.54 1.18
C CYS A 110 2.97 0.57 1.94
N GLY A 111 3.07 0.49 3.27
CA GLY A 111 3.85 1.42 4.09
C GLY A 111 5.33 1.34 3.77
N ILE A 112 6.04 2.48 3.79
CA ILE A 112 7.46 2.56 3.45
C ILE A 112 8.31 2.78 4.69
N GLU A 113 8.04 3.88 5.40
CA GLU A 113 8.73 4.23 6.64
C GLU A 113 7.92 3.82 7.86
N LYS A 114 6.59 3.77 7.73
CA LYS A 114 5.68 3.43 8.81
C LYS A 114 4.62 2.42 8.39
N THR A 115 4.25 1.55 9.33
CA THR A 115 3.19 0.55 9.17
C THR A 115 2.36 0.42 10.45
N CYS A 116 1.27 -0.34 10.42
CA CYS A 116 0.36 -0.49 11.55
C CYS A 116 0.37 -1.90 12.13
N VAL A 117 0.31 -2.00 13.46
CA VAL A 117 0.33 -3.25 14.24
C VAL A 117 -0.69 -3.20 15.38
N GLY A 118 -1.00 -4.35 15.96
CA GLY A 118 -1.76 -4.48 17.21
C GLY A 118 -3.29 -4.45 17.05
N LEU A 119 -3.81 -4.60 15.82
CA LEU A 119 -5.26 -4.76 15.63
C LEU A 119 -5.68 -6.15 16.16
N ALA A 120 -6.57 -6.18 17.15
CA ALA A 120 -7.02 -7.42 17.77
C ALA A 120 -8.01 -8.23 16.90
N GLY A 121 -8.16 -7.87 15.61
CA GLY A 121 -9.17 -8.38 14.69
C GLY A 121 -10.49 -7.61 14.80
N GLY A 122 -11.56 -8.19 14.30
CA GLY A 122 -12.92 -7.73 14.54
C GLY A 122 -13.81 -8.93 14.87
N ASP A 123 -15.03 -8.65 15.31
CA ASP A 123 -15.93 -9.69 15.78
C ASP A 123 -17.25 -9.65 15.04
N VAL A 124 -17.60 -10.75 14.36
CA VAL A 124 -18.91 -10.95 13.74
C VAL A 124 -20.02 -10.86 14.79
N CYS A 125 -19.69 -11.24 16.02
CA CYS A 125 -20.55 -11.17 17.20
C CYS A 125 -20.05 -10.11 18.18
N SER A 126 -19.67 -8.92 17.71
CA SER A 126 -19.21 -7.80 18.55
C SER A 126 -20.17 -7.42 19.69
N HIS A 127 -21.44 -7.80 19.61
CA HIS A 127 -22.41 -7.66 20.69
C HIS A 127 -22.18 -8.62 21.87
N LEU A 128 -21.49 -9.74 21.65
CA LEU A 128 -21.13 -10.75 22.67
C LEU A 128 -19.82 -10.41 23.39
N PHE A 129 -18.96 -9.57 22.80
CA PHE A 129 -17.65 -9.22 23.35
C PHE A 129 -17.43 -7.71 23.35
N ARG A 130 -17.32 -7.10 24.53
CA ARG A 130 -17.07 -5.65 24.70
C ARG A 130 -15.57 -5.33 24.70
N HIS A 131 -14.85 -5.73 23.67
CA HIS A 131 -13.45 -5.33 23.49
C HIS A 131 -13.32 -4.41 22.29
N ASP A 132 -12.72 -3.24 22.52
CA ASP A 132 -12.32 -2.35 21.44
C ASP A 132 -11.17 -3.00 20.66
N PRO A 133 -11.38 -3.36 19.38
CA PRO A 133 -10.35 -4.01 18.56
C PRO A 133 -9.15 -3.10 18.30
N CYS A 134 -9.34 -1.78 18.40
CA CYS A 134 -8.31 -0.77 18.16
C CYS A 134 -7.49 -0.44 19.41
N ARG A 135 -7.78 -1.04 20.57
CA ARG A 135 -7.13 -0.72 21.85
C ARG A 135 -5.59 -0.74 21.79
N ASN A 136 -5.03 -1.67 21.03
CA ASN A 136 -3.58 -1.84 20.88
C ASN A 136 -3.08 -1.43 19.49
N LEU A 137 -3.94 -0.84 18.65
CA LEU A 137 -3.55 -0.39 17.32
C LEU A 137 -2.49 0.71 17.46
N ALA A 138 -1.35 0.51 16.82
CA ALA A 138 -0.24 1.43 16.85
C ALA A 138 0.40 1.54 15.47
N THR A 139 0.95 2.72 15.18
CA THR A 139 1.86 2.93 14.06
C THR A 139 3.28 2.74 14.54
N ILE A 140 4.05 1.90 13.85
CA ILE A 140 5.47 1.65 14.14
C ILE A 140 6.32 2.00 12.92
N ASP A 141 7.60 2.25 13.16
CA ASP A 141 8.58 2.38 12.08
C ASP A 141 8.79 1.02 11.42
N GLY A 142 8.84 1.02 10.09
CA GLY A 142 9.01 -0.16 9.27
C GLY A 142 8.10 -0.18 8.05
N ARG A 143 8.49 -1.02 7.11
CA ARG A 143 7.79 -1.21 5.84
C ARG A 143 6.63 -2.21 6.00
N GLY A 144 5.63 -2.10 5.13
CA GLY A 144 4.56 -3.10 5.02
C GLY A 144 5.03 -4.39 4.33
N VAL A 145 4.29 -5.49 4.54
CA VAL A 145 4.65 -6.84 4.07
C VAL A 145 4.93 -6.88 2.56
N PHE A 146 4.02 -6.33 1.76
CA PHE A 146 4.15 -6.35 0.30
C PHE A 146 5.36 -5.57 -0.21
N MET A 147 5.65 -4.43 0.41
CA MET A 147 6.80 -3.61 0.02
C MET A 147 8.12 -4.24 0.47
N ASP A 148 8.16 -4.95 1.60
CA ASP A 148 9.33 -5.74 2.02
C ASP A 148 9.65 -6.84 0.99
N LEU A 149 8.63 -7.59 0.57
CA LEU A 149 8.77 -8.63 -0.46
C LEU A 149 9.22 -8.05 -1.81
N LEU A 150 8.70 -6.88 -2.20
CA LEU A 150 9.16 -6.19 -3.41
C LEU A 150 10.64 -5.79 -3.31
N ALA A 151 11.07 -5.26 -2.17
CA ALA A 151 12.48 -4.89 -1.95
C ALA A 151 13.41 -6.11 -2.04
N GLU A 152 13.03 -7.24 -1.45
CA GLU A 152 13.77 -8.51 -1.58
C GLU A 152 13.87 -8.97 -3.05
N LEU A 153 12.75 -8.93 -3.79
CA LEU A 153 12.72 -9.34 -5.19
C LEU A 153 13.62 -8.44 -6.06
N LEU A 154 13.57 -7.12 -5.86
CA LEU A 154 14.45 -6.17 -6.55
C LEU A 154 15.93 -6.42 -6.24
N GLN A 155 16.26 -6.66 -4.96
CA GLN A 155 17.62 -6.98 -4.53
C GLN A 155 18.13 -8.29 -5.14
N SER A 156 17.28 -9.31 -5.23
CA SER A 156 17.64 -10.62 -5.81
C SER A 156 18.09 -10.53 -7.28
N VAL A 157 17.59 -9.53 -8.02
CA VAL A 157 17.99 -9.24 -9.41
C VAL A 157 18.93 -8.03 -9.52
N ARG A 158 19.44 -7.53 -8.39
CA ARG A 158 20.40 -6.41 -8.28
C ARG A 158 19.91 -5.12 -8.92
N ILE A 159 18.61 -4.85 -8.81
CA ILE A 159 18.01 -3.59 -9.23
C ILE A 159 17.80 -2.73 -7.99
N ASP A 160 18.48 -1.60 -7.93
CA ASP A 160 18.33 -0.64 -6.84
C ASP A 160 17.34 0.45 -7.22
N ILE A 161 16.31 0.64 -6.38
CA ILE A 161 15.25 1.64 -6.58
C ILE A 161 14.95 2.26 -5.21
N PRO A 162 14.96 3.60 -5.07
CA PRO A 162 14.61 4.24 -3.81
C PRO A 162 13.11 4.06 -3.51
N PHE A 163 12.77 3.85 -2.24
CA PHE A 163 11.38 3.83 -1.79
C PHE A 163 10.99 5.20 -1.24
N LEU A 164 9.81 5.69 -1.62
CA LEU A 164 9.33 7.04 -1.34
C LEU A 164 8.05 6.93 -0.51
N ALA A 165 8.10 7.40 0.73
CA ALA A 165 6.93 7.42 1.60
C ALA A 165 6.00 8.58 1.22
N LEU A 166 4.70 8.28 1.07
CA LEU A 166 3.66 9.30 1.11
C LEU A 166 3.00 9.23 2.49
N HIS A 167 2.97 10.38 3.18
CA HIS A 167 2.32 10.53 4.47
C HIS A 167 0.96 11.20 4.27
N THR A 168 -0.11 10.55 4.68
CA THR A 168 -1.43 11.18 4.83
C THR A 168 -1.67 11.43 6.32
N GLU A 169 -2.20 12.60 6.67
CA GLU A 169 -2.71 12.86 8.02
C GLU A 169 -3.99 12.06 8.23
N THR A 170 -3.86 10.76 8.50
CA THR A 170 -4.98 9.97 9.00
C THR A 170 -4.87 9.96 10.51
N THR A 171 -5.38 11.00 11.17
CA THR A 171 -5.60 10.98 12.61
C THR A 171 -6.64 9.90 12.90
N PHE A 172 -6.22 8.84 13.60
CA PHE A 172 -7.16 7.91 14.24
C PHE A 172 -7.78 8.63 15.45
N GLU A 173 -8.58 9.67 15.20
CA GLU A 173 -9.44 10.22 16.24
C GLU A 173 -10.50 9.16 16.56
N THR A 174 -10.45 8.67 17.79
CA THR A 174 -11.44 7.79 18.39
C THR A 174 -12.81 8.47 18.29
N ASN A 175 -13.62 8.04 17.32
CA ASN A 175 -14.96 8.58 17.10
C ASN A 175 -15.93 8.13 18.20
N GLU A 176 -16.00 8.87 19.30
CA GLU A 176 -17.19 8.89 20.17
C GLU A 176 -18.39 9.59 19.49
N ASN A 177 -18.19 10.32 18.39
CA ASN A 177 -19.20 11.18 17.78
C ASN A 177 -19.96 10.61 16.56
N MET A 178 -19.68 9.39 16.08
CA MET A 178 -20.40 8.78 14.94
C MET A 178 -21.64 7.94 15.35
N ARG A 179 -22.32 8.27 16.45
CA ARG A 179 -23.62 7.63 16.80
C ARG A 179 -24.87 8.46 16.48
N ASN A 180 -24.74 9.71 16.02
CA ASN A 180 -25.87 10.62 15.88
C ASN A 180 -26.15 11.14 14.45
N THR A 181 -25.71 10.45 13.41
CA THR A 181 -26.04 10.84 12.03
C THR A 181 -26.12 9.65 11.09
N LEU A 182 -27.16 8.83 11.27
CA LEU A 182 -27.78 8.11 10.16
C LEU A 182 -29.29 8.35 10.25
N PRO A 183 -29.97 8.75 9.15
CA PRO A 183 -31.42 8.86 9.10
C PRO A 183 -32.13 7.50 9.22
#